data_AF-A0A235IPP9-F1
#
_entry.id   AF-A0A235IPP9-F1
#
_cell.length_a   1.000
_cell.length_b   1.000
_cell.length_c   1.000
_cell.angle_alpha   90.00
_cell.angle_beta   90.00
_cell.angle_gamma   90.00
#
_symmetry.space_group_name_H-M   'P 1'
#
loop_
_entity.id
_entity.type
_entity.pdbx_description
1 polymer ?
#
loop_
_entity_poly.entity_id
_entity_poly.type
_entity_poly.pdbx_seq_one_letter_code
_entity_poly.pdbx_strand_id
1 'polypeptide(L)'
;MAVFGRGCLHRRTHLGRRWRSNGAVTVAVVGDGAVGLCGVLAAKRLGAERIIILGRHPSRLEIARRFGATDVVSSRGEEAIAAVKEMTQGGAESVLECVGSEPAMATAIGIARPGGAIGYVGVPHGLC
;
A
#
# COMPACT_ATOMS: atom_id res chain seq x y z
N MET A 1 -0.89 15.90 -5.62
CA MET A 1 -0.12 15.75 -4.37
C MET A 1 -1.07 15.26 -3.29
N ALA A 2 -0.96 14.01 -2.87
CA ALA A 2 -1.74 13.50 -1.73
C ALA A 2 -1.35 14.31 -0.48
N VAL A 3 -2.34 14.92 0.17
CA VAL A 3 -2.17 15.87 1.27
C VAL A 3 -1.61 15.15 2.51
N PHE A 4 -0.28 15.10 2.62
CA PHE A 4 0.43 14.80 3.87
C PHE A 4 0.73 16.10 4.61
N GLY A 5 -0.32 16.77 5.09
CA GLY A 5 -0.23 18.03 5.81
C GLY A 5 0.19 17.85 7.28
N ARG A 6 1.33 18.42 7.67
CA ARG A 6 1.91 18.46 9.03
C ARG A 6 1.15 19.34 10.04
N GLY A 7 -0.18 19.47 9.91
CA GLY A 7 -1.02 20.34 10.76
C GLY A 7 -1.60 19.68 12.01
N CYS A 8 -1.34 18.39 12.24
CA CYS A 8 -2.11 17.57 13.18
C CYS A 8 -1.39 17.27 14.51
N LEU A 9 -0.53 18.17 14.99
CA LEU A 9 0.26 17.94 16.21
C LEU A 9 -0.43 18.40 17.51
N HIS A 10 -1.61 19.03 17.47
CA HIS A 10 -2.25 19.55 18.71
C HIS A 10 -3.77 19.40 18.84
N ARG A 11 -4.52 18.83 17.89
CA ARG A 11 -5.97 18.58 18.06
C ARG A 11 -6.29 17.09 18.14
N ARG A 12 -6.29 16.59 19.38
CA ARG A 12 -6.81 15.29 19.81
C ARG A 12 -8.34 15.26 19.68
N THR A 13 -8.92 15.00 18.50
CA THR A 13 -10.34 14.62 18.41
C THR A 13 -10.60 13.65 17.24
N HIS A 14 -10.81 12.39 17.60
CA HIS A 14 -11.63 11.34 16.98
C HIS A 14 -11.40 10.78 15.55
N LEU A 15 -10.78 11.46 14.57
CA LEU A 15 -10.59 10.85 13.22
C LEU A 15 -9.17 10.36 12.89
N GLY A 16 -8.15 10.82 13.63
CA GLY A 16 -6.75 10.44 13.39
C GLY A 16 -6.27 9.14 14.07
N ARG A 17 -7.17 8.41 14.75
CA ARG A 17 -6.83 7.21 15.55
C ARG A 17 -6.98 5.87 14.82
N ARG A 18 -7.35 5.85 13.54
CA ARG A 18 -7.59 4.57 12.83
C ARG A 18 -6.32 3.87 12.31
N TRP A 19 -5.14 4.44 12.55
CA TRP A 19 -3.84 3.79 12.26
C TRP A 19 -3.19 3.16 13.50
N ARG A 20 -3.81 3.29 14.68
CA ARG A 20 -3.31 2.68 15.92
C ARG A 20 -4.31 1.65 16.42
N SER A 21 -4.58 0.62 15.62
CA SER A 21 -4.86 -0.71 16.17
C SER A 21 -3.56 -1.22 16.78
N ASN A 22 -3.65 -1.87 17.92
CA ASN A 22 -2.52 -2.24 18.80
C ASN A 22 -1.74 -3.47 18.25
N GLY A 23 -1.39 -3.46 16.95
CA GLY A 23 -0.76 -4.58 16.25
C GLY A 23 0.02 -4.13 15.01
N ALA A 24 0.77 -5.07 14.44
CA ALA A 24 1.71 -4.84 13.35
C ALA A 24 1.05 -4.23 12.11
N VAL A 25 1.36 -2.96 11.83
CA VAL A 25 0.73 -2.27 10.68
C VAL A 25 1.31 -2.80 9.38
N THR A 26 0.46 -3.49 8.61
CA THR A 26 0.79 -4.01 7.27
C THR A 26 0.27 -3.08 6.19
N VAL A 27 1.19 -2.59 5.36
CA VAL A 27 0.89 -1.77 4.19
C VAL A 27 1.20 -2.55 2.91
N ALA A 28 0.25 -2.62 1.99
CA ALA A 28 0.48 -3.13 0.63
C ALA A 28 0.51 -1.99 -0.37
N VAL A 29 1.47 -2.01 -1.29
CA VAL A 29 1.62 -1.02 -2.36
C VAL A 29 1.50 -1.72 -3.70
N VAL A 30 0.45 -1.40 -4.46
CA VAL A 30 0.20 -1.94 -5.79
C VAL A 30 0.84 -1.04 -6.82
N GLY A 31 1.93 -1.50 -7.42
CA GLY A 31 2.70 -0.79 -8.43
C GLY A 31 4.10 -0.41 -7.96
N ASP A 32 5.09 -0.68 -8.81
CA ASP A 32 6.52 -0.38 -8.59
C ASP A 32 7.00 0.88 -9.34
N GLY A 33 6.07 1.73 -9.77
CA GLY A 33 6.37 3.04 -10.37
C GLY A 33 6.89 4.04 -9.34
N ALA A 34 7.25 5.26 -9.79
CA ALA A 34 7.75 6.31 -8.92
C ALA A 34 6.84 6.61 -7.71
N VAL A 35 5.53 6.66 -7.93
CA VAL A 35 4.55 6.89 -6.86
C VAL A 35 4.51 5.71 -5.87
N GLY A 36 4.59 4.48 -6.34
CA GLY A 36 4.62 3.29 -5.48
C GLY A 36 5.88 3.25 -4.61
N LEU A 37 7.04 3.57 -5.18
CA LEU A 37 8.29 3.68 -4.42
C LEU A 37 8.23 4.78 -3.35
N CYS A 38 7.62 5.93 -3.66
CA CYS A 38 7.32 6.96 -2.66
C CYS A 38 6.34 6.46 -1.59
N GLY A 39 5.37 5.62 -1.96
CA GLY A 39 4.45 4.96 -1.04
C GLY A 39 5.17 4.07 -0.03
N VAL A 40 6.13 3.26 -0.48
CA VAL A 40 6.99 2.42 0.38
C VAL A 40 7.77 3.29 1.38
N LEU A 41 8.42 4.36 0.91
CA LEU A 41 9.14 5.30 1.78
C LEU A 41 8.23 5.95 2.83
N ALA A 42 7.04 6.38 2.41
CA ALA A 42 6.06 6.98 3.29
C ALA A 42 5.59 5.99 4.36
N ALA A 43 5.25 4.75 3.97
CA ALA A 43 4.86 3.69 4.89
C ALA A 43 5.95 3.40 5.92
N LYS A 44 7.21 3.31 5.50
CA LYS A 44 8.34 3.11 6.40
C LYS A 44 8.49 4.25 7.40
N ARG A 45 8.33 5.49 6.94
CA ARG A 45 8.45 6.69 7.79
C ARG A 45 7.28 6.89 8.75
N LEU A 46 6.12 6.33 8.44
CA LEU A 46 4.95 6.29 9.32
C LEU A 46 4.99 5.13 10.34
N GLY A 47 5.99 4.25 10.24
CA GLY A 47 6.19 3.15 11.20
C GLY A 47 5.46 1.86 10.84
N ALA A 48 5.16 1.61 9.56
CA ALA A 48 4.66 0.30 9.14
C ALA A 48 5.70 -0.80 9.44
N GLU A 49 5.24 -1.91 10.01
CA GLU A 49 6.09 -3.05 10.39
C GLU A 49 6.36 -3.95 9.20
N ARG A 50 5.33 -4.15 8.36
CA ARG A 50 5.41 -4.94 7.14
C ARG A 50 4.97 -4.09 5.95
N ILE A 51 5.80 -4.06 4.91
CA ILE A 51 5.54 -3.30 3.68
C ILE A 51 5.71 -4.23 2.50
N ILE A 52 4.60 -4.56 1.85
CA ILE A 52 4.54 -5.47 0.72
C ILE A 52 4.42 -4.64 -0.55
N ILE A 53 5.39 -4.73 -1.46
CA ILE A 53 5.28 -4.11 -2.78
C ILE A 53 4.90 -5.14 -3.84
N LEU A 54 3.88 -4.83 -4.62
CA LEU A 54 3.45 -5.62 -5.76
C LEU A 54 4.04 -4.99 -7.04
N GLY A 55 4.94 -5.71 -7.70
CA GLY A 55 5.70 -5.18 -8.84
C GLY A 55 6.51 -6.25 -9.55
N ARG A 56 7.00 -5.94 -10.75
CA ARG A 56 7.66 -6.91 -11.64
C ARG A 56 9.01 -6.49 -12.16
N HIS A 57 9.40 -5.22 -11.99
CA HIS A 57 10.64 -4.69 -12.55
C HIS A 57 11.76 -4.85 -11.51
N PRO A 58 12.71 -5.79 -11.68
CA PRO A 58 13.68 -6.13 -10.63
C PRO A 58 14.49 -4.93 -10.14
N SER A 59 14.93 -4.05 -11.06
CA SER A 59 15.67 -2.83 -10.73
C SER A 59 14.89 -1.87 -9.82
N ARG A 60 13.56 -1.81 -9.96
CA ARG A 60 12.71 -0.97 -9.10
C ARG A 60 12.43 -1.65 -7.76
N LEU A 61 12.33 -2.97 -7.75
CA LEU A 61 12.14 -3.76 -6.53
C LEU A 61 13.36 -3.72 -5.61
N GLU A 62 14.57 -3.66 -6.17
CA GLU A 62 15.79 -3.40 -5.40
C GLU A 62 15.74 -2.04 -4.69
N ILE A 63 15.27 -1.00 -5.38
CA ILE A 63 15.05 0.32 -4.79
C ILE A 63 13.98 0.25 -3.69
N ALA A 64 12.88 -0.46 -3.94
CA ALA A 64 11.82 -0.63 -2.96
C ALA A 64 12.33 -1.28 -1.66
N ARG A 65 13.16 -2.33 -1.76
CA ARG A 65 13.80 -2.97 -0.61
C ARG A 65 14.69 -1.99 0.16
N ARG A 66 15.49 -1.19 -0.54
CA ARG A 66 16.31 -0.13 0.07
C ARG A 66 15.46 0.94 0.76
N PHE A 67 14.26 1.20 0.25
CA PHE A 67 13.30 2.15 0.81
C PHE A 67 12.50 1.59 2.00
N GLY A 68 12.59 0.29 2.25
CA GLY A 68 12.01 -0.37 3.42
C GLY A 68 10.89 -1.36 3.10
N ALA A 69 10.66 -1.73 1.84
CA ALA A 69 9.80 -2.86 1.51
C ALA A 69 10.38 -4.14 2.13
N THR A 70 9.57 -4.82 2.93
CA THR A 70 9.93 -6.09 3.59
C THR A 70 9.69 -7.27 2.67
N ASP A 71 8.66 -7.17 1.83
CA ASP A 71 8.15 -8.25 1.03
C ASP A 71 7.85 -7.79 -0.39
N VAL A 72 8.00 -8.70 -1.34
CA VAL A 72 7.78 -8.44 -2.76
C VAL A 72 6.89 -9.53 -3.33
N VAL A 73 5.85 -9.11 -4.05
CA VAL A 73 4.95 -10.00 -4.79
C VAL A 73 5.02 -9.63 -6.27
N SER A 74 5.42 -10.60 -7.11
CA SER A 74 5.57 -10.37 -8.56
C SER A 74 4.44 -10.97 -9.40
N SER A 75 3.55 -11.76 -8.79
CA SER A 75 2.32 -12.25 -9.41
C SER A 75 1.29 -11.12 -9.63
N ARG A 76 0.18 -11.42 -10.31
CA ARG A 76 -0.91 -10.49 -10.60
C ARG A 76 -2.27 -11.13 -10.36
N GLY A 77 -3.32 -10.32 -10.23
CA GLY A 77 -4.69 -10.80 -10.12
C GLY A 77 -4.89 -11.72 -8.92
N GLU A 78 -5.62 -12.82 -9.10
CA GLU A 78 -5.97 -13.76 -8.03
C GLU A 78 -4.77 -14.35 -7.31
N GLU A 79 -3.69 -14.63 -8.03
CA GLU A 79 -2.45 -15.17 -7.45
C GLU A 79 -1.78 -14.16 -6.53
N ALA A 80 -1.79 -12.87 -6.89
CA ALA A 80 -1.29 -11.82 -6.02
C ALA A 80 -2.19 -11.62 -4.80
N ILE A 81 -3.52 -11.73 -5.00
CA ILE A 81 -4.49 -11.61 -3.91
C ILE A 81 -4.28 -12.72 -2.89
N ALA A 82 -4.18 -13.97 -3.36
CA ALA A 82 -3.95 -15.13 -2.51
C ALA A 82 -2.63 -15.02 -1.75
N ALA A 83 -1.52 -14.69 -2.44
CA ALA A 83 -0.21 -14.54 -1.82
C ALA A 83 -0.23 -13.48 -0.70
N VAL A 84 -0.79 -12.30 -0.95
CA VAL A 84 -0.86 -11.25 0.07
C VAL A 84 -1.75 -11.68 1.24
N LYS A 85 -2.90 -12.31 0.99
CA LYS A 85 -3.79 -12.78 2.07
C LYS A 85 -3.12 -13.83 2.95
N GLU A 86 -2.36 -14.75 2.35
CA GLU A 86 -1.61 -15.78 3.07
C GLU A 86 -0.52 -15.13 3.94
N MET A 87 0.27 -14.21 3.38
CA MET A 87 1.34 -13.50 4.09
C MET A 87 0.83 -12.63 5.24
N THR A 88 -0.41 -12.15 5.15
CA THR A 88 -1.00 -11.17 6.08
C THR A 88 -2.10 -11.76 6.95
N GLN A 89 -2.38 -13.07 6.81
CA GLN A 89 -3.44 -13.78 7.54
C GLN A 89 -4.83 -13.13 7.42
N GLY A 90 -5.17 -12.61 6.24
CA GLY A 90 -6.50 -12.03 5.98
C GLY A 90 -6.54 -10.69 5.25
N GLY A 91 -5.38 -10.13 4.88
CA GLY A 91 -5.26 -8.92 4.06
C GLY A 91 -4.48 -7.80 4.73
N ALA A 92 -4.04 -6.84 3.93
CA ALA A 92 -3.35 -5.65 4.39
C ALA A 92 -4.33 -4.66 5.04
N GLU A 93 -3.87 -3.97 6.10
CA GLU A 93 -4.69 -2.96 6.77
C GLU A 93 -4.86 -1.70 5.93
N SER A 94 -3.80 -1.36 5.19
CA SER A 94 -3.77 -0.21 4.30
C SER A 94 -3.18 -0.61 2.97
N VAL A 95 -3.87 -0.24 1.90
CA VAL A 95 -3.47 -0.53 0.53
C VAL A 95 -3.31 0.78 -0.22
N LEU A 96 -2.23 0.90 -0.98
CA LEU A 96 -1.97 2.03 -1.86
C LEU A 96 -1.96 1.56 -3.32
N GLU A 97 -2.93 1.97 -4.11
CA GLU A 97 -3.02 1.70 -5.55
C GLU A 97 -2.32 2.81 -6.35
N CYS A 98 -1.29 2.45 -7.12
CA CYS A 98 -0.39 3.38 -7.82
C CYS A 98 -0.24 3.09 -9.32
N VAL A 99 -1.06 2.22 -9.90
CA VAL A 99 -1.04 1.83 -11.32
C VAL A 99 -2.17 2.53 -12.08
N GLY A 100 -3.38 2.56 -11.51
CA GLY A 100 -4.55 3.18 -12.11
C GLY A 100 -5.26 2.33 -13.15
N SER A 101 -4.96 1.03 -13.26
CA SER A 101 -5.69 0.11 -14.14
C SER A 101 -6.79 -0.62 -13.37
N GLU A 102 -7.87 -1.01 -14.06
CA GLU A 102 -8.96 -1.78 -13.45
C GLU A 102 -8.46 -3.08 -12.77
N PRO A 103 -7.54 -3.87 -13.37
CA PRO A 103 -7.01 -5.05 -12.69
C PRO A 103 -6.19 -4.72 -11.44
N ALA A 104 -5.49 -3.59 -11.42
CA ALA A 104 -4.75 -3.15 -10.25
C ALA A 104 -5.68 -2.71 -9.12
N MET A 105 -6.77 -2.02 -9.46
CA MET A 105 -7.83 -1.67 -8.52
C MET A 105 -8.51 -2.93 -7.95
N ALA A 106 -8.84 -3.91 -8.79
CA ALA A 106 -9.41 -5.18 -8.34
C ALA A 106 -8.45 -5.92 -7.38
N THR A 107 -7.16 -5.94 -7.69
CA THR A 107 -6.12 -6.50 -6.80
C THR A 107 -6.07 -5.73 -5.48
N ALA A 108 -6.09 -4.39 -5.51
CA ALA A 108 -6.05 -3.55 -4.31
C ALA A 108 -7.25 -3.80 -3.39
N ILE A 109 -8.45 -3.97 -3.97
CA ILE A 109 -9.67 -4.34 -3.24
C ILE A 109 -9.54 -5.75 -2.66
N GLY A 110 -9.05 -6.69 -3.46
CA GLY A 110 -8.92 -8.09 -3.07
C GLY A 110 -7.95 -8.30 -1.90
N ILE A 111 -6.86 -7.53 -1.82
CA ILE A 111 -5.84 -7.67 -0.76
C ILE A 111 -6.14 -6.89 0.51
N ALA A 112 -7.12 -5.99 0.50
CA ALA A 112 -7.49 -5.23 1.70
C ALA A 112 -8.23 -6.13 2.70
N ARG A 113 -7.85 -6.06 3.98
CA ARG A 113 -8.59 -6.78 5.04
C ARG A 113 -9.97 -6.15 5.27
N PRO A 114 -10.94 -6.88 5.84
CA PRO A 114 -12.18 -6.28 6.33
C PRO A 114 -11.90 -5.12 7.30
N GLY A 115 -12.50 -3.97 7.01
CA GLY A 115 -12.26 -2.72 7.76
C GLY A 115 -10.92 -2.03 7.49
N GLY A 116 -10.15 -2.50 6.51
CA GLY A 116 -8.96 -1.82 5.99
C GLY A 116 -9.30 -0.58 5.14
N ALA A 117 -8.26 0.13 4.71
CA ALA A 117 -8.40 1.33 3.88
C ALA A 117 -7.61 1.19 2.56
N ILE A 118 -8.18 1.70 1.48
CA ILE A 118 -7.54 1.75 0.17
C ILE A 118 -7.40 3.22 -0.23
N GLY A 119 -6.16 3.67 -0.39
CA GLY A 119 -5.85 4.92 -1.08
C GLY A 119 -5.51 4.61 -2.54
N TYR A 120 -6.08 5.34 -3.49
CA TYR A 120 -5.71 5.22 -4.89
C TYR A 120 -5.15 6.55 -5.39
N VAL A 121 -4.08 6.47 -6.16
CA VAL A 121 -3.40 7.63 -6.78
C VAL A 121 -3.19 7.39 -8.27
N GLY A 122 -3.26 6.13 -8.73
CA GLY A 122 -3.23 5.81 -10.15
C GLY A 122 -4.39 6.47 -10.89
N VAL A 123 -4.10 7.10 -12.03
CA VAL A 123 -5.10 7.75 -12.89
C VAL A 123 -5.64 6.73 -13.89
N PRO A 124 -6.96 6.46 -13.92
CA PRO A 124 -7.56 5.57 -14.91
C PRO A 124 -7.39 6.12 -16.33
N HIS A 125 -6.91 5.28 -17.24
CA HIS A 125 -6.60 5.64 -18.63
C HIS A 125 -7.86 5.81 -19.52
N GLY A 126 -9.02 6.10 -18.92
CA GLY A 126 -10.30 6.32 -19.62
C GLY A 126 -11.15 7.44 -19.03
N LEU A 127 -10.59 8.21 -18.08
CA LEU A 127 -11.26 9.35 -17.43
C LEU A 127 -10.55 10.68 -17.69
N CYS A 128 -9.56 10.69 -18.60
CA CYS A 128 -8.84 11.87 -19.06
C CYS A 128 -9.06 12.08 -20.56
#